data_AF-A0A059ASX2-F1
#
_entry.id   AF-A0A059ASX2-F1
#
_cell.length_a   1.000
_cell.length_b   1.000
_cell.length_c   1.000
_cell.angle_alpha   90.00
_cell.angle_beta   90.00
_cell.angle_gamma   90.00
#
_symmetry.space_group_name_H-M   'P 1'
#
loop_
_entity.id
_entity.type
_entity.pdbx_description
1 polymer ?
#
loop_
_entity_poly.entity_id
_entity_poly.type
_entity_poly.pdbx_seq_one_letter_code
_entity_poly.pdbx_strand_id
1 'polypeptide(L)'
;MIKDYLETHLQTLHIGIHKETIQLIKMHNEDHIHMILHLSTNITSFIILKLAILNSWVQEFLYNLSDTIKAFSILLLTDLCIRFHSPRGWELMIGYVLKYFGFVHNDQIISSLVSTFPVILDTIFKYWIFRYLNHISPSLVVIYHSMND
;
A
#
# COMPACT_ATOMS: atom_id res chain seq x y z
N MET A 1 -61.33 -30.69 -21.54
CA MET A 1 -61.87 -29.31 -21.54
C MET A 1 -61.69 -28.60 -20.19
N ILE A 2 -62.33 -29.02 -19.09
CA ILE A 2 -62.12 -28.34 -17.77
C ILE A 2 -60.70 -28.60 -17.21
N LYS A 3 -60.19 -29.82 -17.39
CA LYS A 3 -58.86 -30.22 -16.92
C LYS A 3 -57.73 -29.43 -17.61
N ASP A 4 -57.84 -29.26 -18.93
CA ASP A 4 -56.85 -28.53 -19.74
C ASP A 4 -56.80 -27.04 -19.38
N TYR A 5 -57.95 -26.42 -19.08
CA TYR A 5 -58.05 -25.02 -18.64
C TYR A 5 -57.40 -24.80 -17.26
N LEU A 6 -57.62 -25.74 -16.33
CA LEU A 6 -57.01 -25.68 -15.00
C LEU A 6 -55.49 -25.84 -15.07
N GLU A 7 -55.02 -26.70 -15.98
CA GLU A 7 -53.60 -26.97 -16.19
C GLU A 7 -52.87 -25.78 -16.85
N THR A 8 -53.53 -25.08 -17.79
CA THR A 8 -53.01 -23.83 -18.35
C THR A 8 -52.96 -22.70 -17.31
N HIS A 9 -53.98 -22.61 -16.44
CA HIS A 9 -54.01 -21.62 -15.35
C HIS A 9 -52.93 -21.88 -14.29
N LEU A 10 -52.65 -23.15 -13.97
CA LEU A 10 -51.55 -23.51 -13.07
C LEU A 10 -50.18 -23.18 -13.67
N GLN A 11 -49.98 -23.41 -14.96
CA GLN A 11 -48.74 -23.08 -15.66
C GLN A 11 -48.50 -21.57 -15.73
N THR A 12 -49.52 -20.75 -16.03
CA THR A 12 -49.39 -19.28 -16.04
C THR A 12 -49.11 -18.72 -14.65
N LEU A 13 -49.72 -19.30 -13.61
CA LEU A 13 -49.47 -18.91 -12.22
C LEU A 13 -48.04 -19.25 -11.79
N HIS A 14 -47.55 -20.43 -12.15
CA HIS A 14 -46.16 -20.85 -11.89
C HIS A 14 -45.12 -19.95 -12.60
N ILE A 15 -45.38 -19.57 -13.84
CA ILE A 15 -44.53 -18.63 -14.60
C ILE A 15 -44.54 -17.24 -13.96
N GLY A 16 -45.69 -16.78 -13.48
CA GLY A 16 -45.83 -15.51 -12.74
C GLY A 16 -45.00 -15.49 -11.46
N ILE A 17 -45.10 -16.53 -10.63
CA ILE A 17 -44.31 -16.67 -9.39
C ILE A 17 -42.81 -16.72 -9.70
N HIS A 18 -42.39 -17.45 -10.75
CA HIS A 18 -40.98 -17.48 -11.16
C HIS A 18 -40.46 -16.12 -11.62
N LYS A 19 -41.28 -15.33 -12.31
CA LYS A 19 -40.91 -13.98 -12.75
C LYS A 19 -40.77 -13.02 -11.57
N GLU A 20 -41.70 -13.06 -10.62
CA GLU A 20 -41.64 -12.25 -9.40
C GLU A 20 -40.45 -12.61 -8.51
N THR A 21 -40.16 -13.91 -8.35
CA THR A 21 -38.99 -14.37 -7.58
C THR A 21 -37.67 -13.94 -8.21
N ILE A 22 -37.52 -14.01 -9.53
CA ILE A 22 -36.35 -13.48 -10.24
C ILE A 22 -36.23 -11.96 -10.05
N GLN A 23 -37.34 -11.23 -10.11
CA GLN A 23 -37.33 -9.77 -9.91
C GLN A 23 -36.94 -9.37 -8.48
N LEU A 24 -37.44 -10.10 -7.47
CA LEU A 24 -37.05 -9.92 -6.07
C LEU A 24 -35.57 -10.20 -5.84
N ILE A 25 -35.03 -11.29 -6.41
CA ILE A 25 -33.60 -11.63 -6.32
C ILE A 25 -32.76 -10.53 -6.97
N LYS A 26 -33.22 -9.98 -8.11
CA LYS A 26 -32.50 -8.92 -8.82
C LYS A 26 -32.46 -7.62 -8.02
N MET A 27 -33.60 -7.19 -7.46
CA MET A 27 -33.65 -6.02 -6.58
C MET A 27 -32.77 -6.20 -5.35
N HIS A 28 -32.83 -7.37 -4.70
CA HIS A 28 -32.02 -7.65 -3.53
C HIS A 28 -30.51 -7.64 -3.84
N ASN A 29 -30.08 -8.24 -4.95
CA ASN A 29 -28.68 -8.22 -5.36
C ASN A 29 -28.20 -6.80 -5.71
N GLU A 30 -29.04 -5.99 -6.35
CA GLU A 30 -28.70 -4.61 -6.71
C GLU A 30 -28.45 -3.76 -5.44
N ASP A 31 -29.31 -3.90 -4.43
CA ASP A 31 -29.13 -3.24 -3.13
C ASP A 31 -27.83 -3.68 -2.42
N HIS A 32 -27.52 -4.98 -2.45
CA HIS A 32 -26.26 -5.50 -1.88
C HIS A 32 -25.03 -4.98 -2.60
N ILE A 33 -25.07 -4.92 -3.94
CA ILE A 33 -23.96 -4.37 -4.74
C ILE A 33 -23.76 -2.90 -4.38
N HIS A 34 -24.83 -2.12 -4.26
CA HIS A 34 -24.77 -0.73 -3.84
C HIS A 34 -24.19 -0.56 -2.43
N MET A 35 -24.59 -1.42 -1.49
CA MET A 35 -24.05 -1.41 -0.12
C MET A 35 -22.54 -1.73 -0.09
N ILE A 36 -22.10 -2.77 -0.83
CA ILE A 36 -20.68 -3.14 -0.93
C ILE A 36 -19.88 -2.01 -1.57
N LEU A 37 -20.41 -1.39 -2.62
CA LEU A 37 -19.74 -0.28 -3.30
C LEU A 37 -19.60 0.95 -2.39
N HIS A 38 -20.63 1.27 -1.62
CA HIS A 38 -20.58 2.36 -0.64
C HIS A 38 -19.56 2.06 0.46
N LEU A 39 -19.53 0.82 0.97
CA LEU A 39 -18.55 0.40 1.96
C LEU A 39 -17.12 0.47 1.43
N SER A 40 -16.88 0.00 0.20
CA SER A 40 -15.60 0.13 -0.49
C SER A 40 -15.18 1.59 -0.65
N THR A 41 -16.11 2.45 -1.07
CA THR A 41 -15.86 3.90 -1.23
C THR A 41 -15.45 4.53 0.10
N ASN A 42 -16.15 4.19 1.19
CA ASN A 42 -15.81 4.69 2.53
C ASN A 42 -14.43 4.21 3.00
N ILE A 43 -14.08 2.94 2.76
CA ILE A 43 -12.75 2.42 3.08
C ILE A 43 -11.66 3.18 2.30
N THR A 44 -11.84 3.37 0.99
CA THR A 44 -10.86 4.11 0.18
C THR A 44 -10.72 5.55 0.63
N SER A 45 -11.82 6.23 0.95
CA SER A 45 -11.82 7.60 1.50
C SER A 45 -11.06 7.68 2.83
N PHE A 46 -11.30 6.72 3.73
CA PHE A 46 -10.59 6.65 5.00
C PHE A 46 -9.08 6.43 4.83
N ILE A 47 -8.68 5.57 3.88
CA ILE A 47 -7.26 5.33 3.56
C ILE A 47 -6.62 6.61 3.01
N ILE A 48 -7.28 7.31 2.09
CA ILE A 48 -6.78 8.56 1.51
C ILE A 48 -6.61 9.63 2.59
N LEU A 49 -7.61 9.80 3.45
CA LEU A 49 -7.56 10.76 4.56
C LEU A 49 -6.43 10.43 5.54
N LYS A 50 -6.31 9.15 5.94
CA LYS A 50 -5.24 8.70 6.83
C LYS A 50 -3.86 8.91 6.21
N LEU A 51 -3.71 8.66 4.91
CA LEU A 51 -2.47 8.92 4.19
C LEU A 51 -2.13 10.41 4.16
N ALA A 52 -3.12 11.29 3.97
CA ALA A 52 -2.93 12.73 4.00
C ALA A 52 -2.48 13.22 5.39
N ILE A 53 -3.12 12.74 6.46
CA ILE A 53 -2.74 13.06 7.85
C ILE A 53 -1.34 12.52 8.18
N LEU A 54 -1.05 11.29 7.77
CA LEU A 54 0.28 10.71 7.96
C LEU A 54 1.34 11.51 7.20
N ASN A 55 1.03 11.94 5.97
CA ASN A 55 1.93 12.75 5.17
C ASN A 55 2.22 14.10 5.84
N SER A 56 1.20 14.80 6.34
CA SER A 56 1.40 16.07 7.06
C SER A 56 2.16 15.85 8.38
N TRP A 57 1.85 14.78 9.12
CA TRP A 57 2.53 14.45 10.37
C TRP A 57 4.01 14.11 10.16
N VAL A 58 4.33 13.29 9.16
CA VAL A 58 5.72 12.98 8.78
C VAL A 58 6.43 14.25 8.34
N GLN A 59 5.78 15.07 7.52
CA GLN A 59 6.33 16.32 7.04
C GLN A 59 6.66 17.27 8.21
N GLU A 60 5.75 17.46 9.16
CA GLU A 60 5.93 18.29 10.35
C GLU A 60 6.98 17.72 11.32
N PHE A 61 6.98 16.40 11.56
CA PHE A 61 7.99 15.72 12.36
C PHE A 61 9.39 15.93 11.81
N LEU A 62 9.54 15.81 10.48
CA LEU A 62 10.82 16.02 9.83
C LEU A 62 11.21 17.51 9.81
N TYR A 63 10.28 18.44 9.61
CA TYR A 63 10.60 19.87 9.61
C TYR A 63 11.03 20.38 10.99
N ASN A 64 10.44 19.82 12.04
CA ASN A 64 10.81 20.13 13.42
C ASN A 64 12.11 19.44 13.87
N LEU A 65 12.72 18.62 13.03
CA LEU A 65 14.00 17.98 13.31
C LEU A 65 15.12 19.03 13.30
N SER A 66 15.95 19.05 14.35
CA SER A 66 17.09 19.96 14.42
C SER A 66 18.17 19.59 13.39
N ASP A 67 18.97 20.58 12.98
CA ASP A 67 20.04 20.36 12.00
C ASP A 67 21.08 19.34 12.46
N THR A 68 21.28 19.21 13.78
CA THR A 68 22.10 18.16 14.40
C THR A 68 21.51 16.77 14.17
N ILE A 69 20.19 16.60 14.30
CA ILE A 69 19.54 15.30 14.05
C ILE A 69 19.56 15.00 12.55
N LYS A 70 19.41 16.00 11.66
CA LYS A 70 19.57 15.81 10.21
C LYS A 70 20.98 15.29 9.88
N ALA A 71 22.02 15.91 10.44
CA ALA A 71 23.40 15.46 10.27
C ALA A 71 23.63 14.06 10.86
N PHE A 72 23.06 13.78 12.04
CA PHE A 72 23.10 12.46 12.66
C PHE A 72 22.39 11.41 11.81
N SER A 73 21.25 11.70 11.18
CA SER A 73 20.54 10.79 10.29
C SER A 73 21.38 10.45 9.05
N ILE A 74 22.12 11.41 8.49
CA ILE A 74 23.06 11.17 7.38
C ILE A 74 24.21 10.26 7.83
N LEU A 75 24.80 10.55 9.00
CA LEU A 75 25.89 9.76 9.57
C LEU A 75 25.43 8.33 9.89
N LEU A 76 24.28 8.21 10.56
CA LEU A 76 23.63 6.94 10.90
C LEU A 76 23.29 6.15 9.63
N LEU A 77 22.79 6.80 8.57
CA LEU A 77 22.50 6.13 7.30
C LEU A 77 23.78 5.61 6.64
N THR A 78 24.80 6.46 6.56
CA THR A 78 26.11 6.09 5.98
C THR A 78 26.70 4.92 6.76
N ASP A 79 26.59 4.96 8.08
CA ASP A 79 26.99 3.86 8.96
C ASP A 79 26.11 2.62 8.77
N LEU A 80 24.79 2.71 8.63
CA LEU A 80 23.90 1.56 8.40
C LEU A 80 24.17 0.89 7.05
N CYS A 81 24.53 1.65 6.03
CA CYS A 81 24.79 1.12 4.71
C CYS A 81 26.20 0.51 4.60
N ILE A 82 27.21 1.08 5.29
CA ILE A 82 28.59 0.59 5.26
C ILE A 82 28.83 -0.52 6.29
N ARG A 83 28.25 -0.41 7.49
CA ARG A 83 28.48 -1.33 8.63
C ARG A 83 27.74 -2.66 8.48
N PHE A 84 26.74 -2.73 7.59
CA PHE A 84 25.98 -3.95 7.31
C PHE A 84 26.48 -4.72 6.07
N HIS A 85 27.79 -4.69 5.82
CA HIS A 85 28.40 -5.53 4.78
C HIS A 85 28.52 -7.02 5.15
N SER A 86 28.00 -7.45 6.31
CA SER A 86 27.91 -8.87 6.66
C SER A 86 26.63 -9.46 6.05
N PRO A 87 26.73 -10.34 5.03
CA PRO A 87 25.57 -10.99 4.42
C PRO A 87 24.70 -11.70 5.45
N ARG A 88 25.34 -12.21 6.51
CA ARG A 88 24.71 -13.02 7.56
C ARG A 88 23.75 -12.21 8.45
N GLY A 89 24.00 -10.91 8.64
CA GLY A 89 23.10 -10.04 9.41
C GLY A 89 21.77 -9.82 8.69
N TRP A 90 21.86 -9.54 7.38
CA TRP A 90 20.70 -9.40 6.51
C TRP A 90 19.94 -10.71 6.33
N GLU A 91 20.66 -11.84 6.23
CA GLU A 91 20.07 -13.17 6.12
C GLU A 91 19.19 -13.51 7.33
N LEU A 92 19.67 -13.22 8.55
CA LEU A 92 18.89 -13.42 9.77
C LEU A 92 17.69 -12.49 9.86
N MET A 93 17.85 -11.21 9.51
CA MET A 93 16.76 -10.23 9.55
C MET A 93 15.66 -10.57 8.53
N ILE A 94 16.04 -10.81 7.27
CA ILE A 94 15.12 -11.13 6.17
C ILE A 94 14.51 -12.52 6.40
N GLY A 95 15.29 -13.49 6.86
CA GLY A 95 14.80 -14.83 7.21
C GLY A 95 13.76 -14.81 8.33
N TYR A 96 13.93 -13.96 9.35
CA TYR A 96 12.93 -13.78 10.41
C TYR A 96 11.64 -13.17 9.88
N VAL A 97 11.74 -12.12 9.06
CA VAL A 97 10.58 -11.46 8.44
C VAL A 97 9.82 -12.42 7.53
N LEU A 98 10.52 -13.15 6.66
CA LEU A 98 9.90 -14.12 5.75
C LEU A 98 9.23 -15.28 6.50
N LYS A 99 9.83 -15.75 7.59
CA LYS A 99 9.23 -16.76 8.48
C LYS A 99 7.95 -16.25 9.13
N TYR A 100 7.91 -14.99 9.56
CA TYR A 100 6.71 -14.37 10.12
C TYR A 100 5.57 -14.30 9.09
N PHE A 101 5.89 -14.00 7.83
CA PHE A 101 4.93 -14.01 6.72
C PHE A 101 4.55 -15.43 6.23
N GLY A 102 5.16 -16.50 6.78
CA GLY A 102 4.83 -17.88 6.44
C GLY A 102 5.43 -18.38 5.12
N PHE A 103 6.43 -17.70 4.56
CA PHE A 103 7.10 -18.16 3.34
C PHE A 103 8.02 -19.37 3.63
N VAL A 104 8.01 -20.36 2.72
CA VAL A 104 8.94 -21.49 2.75
C VAL A 104 10.36 -20.95 2.60
N HIS A 105 11.28 -21.39 3.47
CA HIS A 105 12.69 -21.03 3.40
C HIS A 105 13.26 -21.48 2.04
N ASN A 106 13.38 -20.54 1.12
CA ASN A 106 14.09 -20.72 -0.13
C ASN A 106 15.35 -19.86 -0.05
N ASP A 107 16.47 -20.52 0.20
CA ASP A 107 17.79 -19.89 0.39
C ASP A 107 18.18 -19.00 -0.79
N GLN A 108 17.68 -19.30 -1.99
CA GLN A 108 17.95 -18.50 -3.19
C GLN A 108 17.19 -17.17 -3.21
N ILE A 109 15.94 -17.15 -2.73
CA ILE A 109 15.16 -15.91 -2.58
C ILE A 109 15.75 -15.07 -1.44
N ILE A 110 16.11 -15.71 -0.33
CA ILE A 110 16.76 -15.04 0.81
C ILE A 110 18.08 -14.42 0.36
N SER A 111 18.95 -15.19 -0.31
CA SER A 111 20.24 -14.70 -0.80
C SER A 111 20.09 -13.55 -1.80
N SER A 112 19.11 -13.63 -2.71
CA SER A 112 18.82 -12.55 -3.67
C SER A 112 18.31 -11.28 -2.99
N LEU A 113 17.46 -11.40 -1.97
CA LEU A 113 16.99 -10.27 -1.19
C LEU A 113 18.10 -9.68 -0.33
N VAL A 114 18.90 -10.52 0.33
CA VAL A 114 20.05 -10.12 1.14
C VAL A 114 21.07 -9.31 0.34
N SER A 115 21.28 -9.62 -0.93
CA SER A 115 22.21 -8.88 -1.79
C SER A 115 21.61 -7.59 -2.35
N THR A 116 20.33 -7.59 -2.71
CA THR A 116 19.71 -6.46 -3.45
C THR A 116 19.06 -5.44 -2.53
N PHE A 117 18.41 -5.91 -1.46
CA PHE A 117 17.65 -5.09 -0.53
C PHE A 117 18.48 -4.01 0.17
N PRO A 118 19.72 -4.27 0.63
CA PRO A 118 20.53 -3.24 1.27
C PRO A 118 20.88 -2.11 0.32
N VAL A 119 21.15 -2.43 -0.95
CA VAL A 119 21.51 -1.45 -1.99
C VAL A 119 20.30 -0.58 -2.37
N ILE A 120 19.13 -1.21 -2.53
CA ILE A 120 17.89 -0.47 -2.80
C ILE A 120 17.55 0.44 -1.62
N LEU A 121 17.68 -0.06 -0.39
CA LEU A 121 17.38 0.69 0.82
C LEU A 121 18.33 1.88 0.98
N ASP A 122 19.64 1.68 0.78
CA ASP A 122 20.65 2.74 0.74
C ASP A 122 20.30 3.82 -0.30
N THR A 123 19.91 3.41 -1.50
CA THR A 123 19.59 4.34 -2.60
C THR A 123 18.31 5.13 -2.32
N ILE A 124 17.25 4.49 -1.85
CA ILE A 124 15.98 5.15 -1.50
C ILE A 124 16.21 6.15 -0.37
N PHE A 125 16.94 5.77 0.67
CA PHE A 125 17.20 6.68 1.79
C PHE A 125 18.14 7.82 1.41
N LYS A 126 19.21 7.58 0.64
CA LYS A 126 20.06 8.66 0.10
C LYS A 126 19.25 9.63 -0.75
N TYR A 127 18.41 9.12 -1.64
CA TYR A 127 17.53 9.95 -2.48
C TYR A 127 16.51 10.73 -1.64
N TRP A 128 15.88 10.08 -0.65
CA TRP A 128 14.91 10.72 0.24
C TRP A 128 15.57 11.85 1.02
N ILE A 129 16.72 11.59 1.64
CA ILE A 129 17.46 12.60 2.41
C ILE A 129 17.93 13.73 1.50
N PHE A 130 18.48 13.43 0.32
CA PHE A 130 18.93 14.44 -0.62
C PHE A 130 17.77 15.33 -1.10
N ARG A 131 16.65 14.72 -1.51
CA ARG A 131 15.45 15.45 -1.93
C ARG A 131 14.87 16.27 -0.78
N TYR A 132 14.90 15.74 0.44
CA TYR A 132 14.37 16.39 1.63
C TYR A 132 15.23 17.59 2.06
N LEU A 133 16.56 17.44 2.13
CA LEU A 133 17.48 18.54 2.44
C LEU A 133 17.42 19.65 1.39
N ASN A 134 17.33 19.29 0.11
CA ASN A 134 17.17 20.27 -0.98
C ASN A 134 15.82 20.99 -0.97
N HIS A 135 14.78 20.41 -0.37
CA HIS A 135 13.46 21.05 -0.26
C HIS A 135 13.39 22.08 0.88
N ILE A 136 14.20 21.93 1.93
CA ILE A 136 14.22 22.86 3.08
C ILE A 136 14.96 24.16 2.76
N SER A 137 15.98 24.11 1.91
CA SER A 137 16.85 25.27 1.64
C SER A 137 16.92 25.61 0.15
N PRO A 138 16.03 26.47 -0.38
CA PRO A 138 16.09 26.93 -1.77
C PRO A 138 17.41 27.66 -2.11
N SER A 139 18.16 28.14 -1.11
CA SER A 139 19.49 28.73 -1.32
C SER A 139 20.55 27.72 -1.78
N LEU A 140 20.39 26.42 -1.49
CA LEU A 140 21.34 25.39 -1.93
C LEU A 140 21.20 25.09 -3.43
N VAL A 141 19.98 25.16 -3.96
CA VAL A 141 19.69 25.07 -5.41
C VAL A 141 20.31 26.26 -6.15
N VAL A 142 20.23 27.46 -5.57
CA VAL A 142 20.86 28.67 -6.13
C VAL A 142 22.39 28.55 -6.13
N ILE A 143 23.01 27.99 -5.09
CA ILE A 143 24.46 27.75 -5.03
C ILE A 143 24.90 26.66 -6.02
N TYR A 144 24.12 25.59 -6.21
CA TYR A 144 24.44 24.56 -7.20
C TYR A 144 24.39 25.11 -8.62
N HIS A 145 23.38 25.93 -8.94
CA HIS A 145 23.34 26.63 -10.22
C HIS A 145 24.52 27.60 -10.39
N SER A 146 24.94 28.32 -9.35
CA SER A 146 26.10 29.22 -9.45
C SER A 146 27.47 28.53 -9.49
N MET A 147 27.55 27.22 -9.20
CA MET A 147 28.78 26.43 -9.31
C MET A 147 28.87 25.65 -10.61
N ASN A 148 27.76 25.53 -11.34
CA ASN A 148 27.67 24.79 -12.60
C ASN A 148 27.61 25.73 -13.83
N ASP A 149 27.53 27.04 -13.62
CA ASP A 149 27.88 28.11 -14.57
C ASP A 149 29.35 28.49 -14.41
#